data_AF-A0AAV8URI5-F1
#
_entry.id   AF-A0AAV8URI5-F1
#
_cell.length_a   1.000
_cell.length_b   1.000
_cell.length_c   1.000
_cell.angle_alpha   90.00
_cell.angle_beta   90.00
_cell.angle_gamma   90.00
#
_symmetry.space_group_name_H-M   'P 1'
#
loop_
_entity.id
_entity.type
_entity.pdbx_description
1 polymer ?
#
loop_
_entity_poly.entity_id
_entity_poly.type
_entity_poly.pdbx_seq_one_letter_code
_entity_poly.pdbx_strand_id
1 'polypeptide(L)'
;MRLCVAAGDLNRKMFEPVRVERPDPDGSGLLSARAVQKLLERHGSRIVLPSWSEITSLKSFSIESPVPEKPKHAIILVHGLQGKPEDLDYLQKVLWDANVDHSARVVVHATKVNSGKTKDGIQAGGTRVANDIMNFVRDHPELEEISVVGFSLGGIYARYAVGLLYNTQNNRVANLSPRTFITVASPNLGVRGFGVYRFFHENIQSTLSKVFAGRTGSELFMADSSRPLLVQMSEDQPGLPFISALKSFQKRVLYGNVQNDFMVSFGTAVLDPNIVGLKANVTPPADAEIIDHEEDNLGCRVWFSSKPTTDDALAIGHGDSFEEVMSRRLRSIGWETVGVHFDGIFPAAHNLIIAKMRHEFEWVLFTRCGSRSVHHIVQRILHQELDGTP
;
A
#
# COMPACT_ATOMS: atom_id res chain seq x y z
N MET A 1 -33.12 -20.73 -28.96
CA MET A 1 -32.32 -21.62 -29.81
C MET A 1 -31.03 -21.96 -29.06
N ARG A 2 -30.88 -23.21 -28.61
CA ARG A 2 -29.60 -23.75 -28.13
C ARG A 2 -28.82 -24.22 -29.36
N LEU A 3 -27.51 -24.00 -29.36
CA LEU A 3 -26.55 -24.92 -29.97
C LEU A 3 -25.19 -24.72 -29.31
N CYS A 4 -24.81 -25.72 -28.51
CA CYS A 4 -23.43 -25.98 -28.09
C CYS A 4 -22.64 -26.53 -29.28
N VAL A 5 -21.35 -26.21 -29.37
CA VAL A 5 -20.37 -27.07 -30.03
C VAL A 5 -19.24 -27.39 -29.04
N ALA A 6 -19.10 -28.70 -28.85
CA ALA A 6 -18.11 -29.55 -28.20
C ALA A 6 -16.80 -28.95 -27.63
N ALA A 7 -16.53 -29.34 -26.38
CA ALA A 7 -15.18 -29.54 -25.86
C ALA A 7 -14.50 -30.71 -26.60
N GLY A 8 -13.25 -30.50 -27.01
CA GLY A 8 -12.36 -31.51 -27.56
C GLY A 8 -10.93 -31.29 -27.07
N ASP A 9 -10.48 -32.15 -26.17
CA ASP A 9 -9.10 -32.55 -25.88
C ASP A 9 -7.98 -31.49 -25.93
N LEU A 10 -7.90 -30.69 -24.86
CA LEU A 10 -6.61 -30.14 -24.40
C LEU A 10 -5.80 -31.27 -23.75
N ASN A 11 -5.15 -32.07 -24.59
CA ASN A 11 -4.25 -33.12 -24.17
C ASN A 11 -3.04 -32.52 -23.42
N ARG A 12 -2.83 -33.05 -22.22
CA ARG A 12 -1.61 -32.93 -21.41
C ARG A 12 -0.36 -33.13 -22.28
N LYS A 13 0.42 -32.07 -22.51
CA LYS A 13 1.86 -32.10 -22.84
C LYS A 13 2.42 -30.67 -22.89
N MET A 14 2.51 -30.01 -21.74
CA MET A 14 3.29 -28.75 -21.63
C MET A 14 4.21 -28.67 -20.40
N PHE A 15 4.40 -29.80 -19.71
CA PHE A 15 5.42 -29.90 -18.67
C PHE A 15 6.09 -31.27 -18.77
N GLU A 16 7.02 -31.43 -19.72
CA GLU A 16 8.16 -32.29 -19.45
C GLU A 16 9.31 -31.39 -18.98
N PRO A 17 9.91 -31.65 -17.82
CA PRO A 17 11.12 -30.96 -17.43
C PRO A 17 12.23 -31.35 -18.41
N VAL A 18 12.86 -30.37 -19.03
CA VAL A 18 14.09 -30.61 -19.79
C VAL A 18 15.12 -31.18 -18.83
N ARG A 19 15.49 -32.45 -19.01
CA ARG A 19 16.71 -33.00 -18.40
C ARG A 19 17.87 -32.21 -18.99
N VAL A 20 18.39 -31.28 -18.21
CA VAL A 20 19.71 -30.72 -18.44
C VAL A 20 20.69 -31.88 -18.26
N GLU A 21 21.25 -32.38 -19.37
CA GLU A 21 22.43 -33.23 -19.29
C GLU A 21 23.50 -32.47 -18.51
N ARG A 22 24.18 -33.18 -17.61
CA ARG A 22 25.04 -32.60 -16.56
C ARG A 22 26.00 -31.55 -17.15
N PRO A 23 26.33 -30.49 -16.40
CA PRO A 23 27.36 -29.56 -16.83
C PRO A 23 28.67 -30.33 -17.03
N ASP A 24 29.43 -29.96 -18.06
CA ASP A 24 30.84 -30.33 -18.16
C ASP A 24 31.57 -29.90 -16.86
N PRO A 25 32.59 -30.63 -16.38
CA PRO A 25 33.14 -30.46 -15.03
C PRO A 25 33.78 -29.09 -14.73
N ASP A 26 33.94 -28.22 -15.74
CA ASP A 26 34.81 -27.05 -15.66
C ASP A 26 34.08 -25.71 -15.46
N GLY A 27 32.80 -25.73 -15.07
CA GLY A 27 32.17 -24.61 -14.34
C GLY A 27 32.01 -23.26 -15.07
N SER A 28 32.32 -23.14 -16.35
CA SER A 28 32.03 -21.92 -17.13
C SER A 28 30.63 -22.00 -17.73
N GLY A 29 29.66 -21.26 -17.17
CA GLY A 29 28.26 -21.18 -17.63
C GLY A 29 28.05 -20.54 -19.01
N LEU A 30 28.82 -20.96 -20.02
CA LEU A 30 28.65 -20.56 -21.41
C LEU A 30 27.67 -21.51 -22.09
N LEU A 31 26.54 -20.95 -22.54
CA LEU A 31 25.64 -21.63 -23.49
C LEU A 31 26.46 -22.09 -24.69
N SER A 32 26.47 -23.40 -24.97
CA SER A 32 27.18 -23.92 -26.14
C SER A 32 26.68 -23.22 -27.40
N ALA A 33 27.59 -22.87 -28.32
CA ALA A 33 27.26 -22.12 -29.54
C ALA A 33 26.12 -22.74 -30.36
N ARG A 34 25.94 -24.07 -30.27
CA ARG A 34 24.81 -24.82 -30.86
C ARG A 34 23.45 -24.50 -30.24
N ALA A 35 23.39 -24.18 -28.96
CA ALA A 35 22.17 -23.79 -28.26
C ALA A 35 21.70 -22.40 -28.67
N VAL A 36 22.64 -21.45 -28.83
CA VAL A 36 22.35 -20.08 -29.29
C VAL A 36 21.85 -20.07 -30.73
N GLN A 37 22.49 -20.84 -31.62
CA GLN A 37 22.06 -20.96 -33.02
C GLN A 37 20.65 -21.55 -33.15
N LYS A 38 20.31 -22.59 -32.38
CA LYS A 38 18.95 -23.16 -32.34
C LYS A 38 17.89 -22.19 -31.81
N LEU A 39 18.27 -21.29 -30.91
CA LEU A 39 17.35 -20.28 -30.37
C LEU A 39 17.01 -19.21 -31.41
N LEU A 40 18.01 -18.81 -32.20
CA LEU A 40 17.89 -17.77 -33.23
C LEU A 40 17.12 -18.27 -34.48
N GLU A 41 17.32 -19.52 -34.89
CA GLU A 41 16.57 -20.15 -35.98
C GLU A 41 15.06 -20.27 -35.64
N ARG A 42 14.71 -20.34 -34.36
CA ARG A 42 13.31 -20.45 -33.88
C ARG A 42 12.52 -19.14 -33.97
N HIS A 43 13.18 -17.99 -34.13
CA HIS A 43 12.54 -16.66 -34.16
C HIS A 43 12.53 -15.98 -35.54
N GLY A 44 12.86 -16.69 -36.62
CA GLY A 44 12.48 -16.33 -37.99
C GLY A 44 13.06 -15.02 -38.55
N SER A 45 14.01 -14.37 -37.87
CA SER A 45 14.62 -13.11 -38.32
C SER A 45 16.00 -13.38 -38.92
N ARG A 46 16.22 -12.97 -40.18
CA ARG A 46 17.54 -12.99 -40.83
C ARG A 46 18.46 -11.95 -40.18
N ILE A 47 19.11 -12.34 -39.09
CA ILE A 47 20.20 -11.56 -38.49
C ILE A 47 21.49 -12.00 -39.19
N VAL A 48 22.17 -11.07 -39.87
CA VAL A 48 23.53 -11.29 -40.39
C VAL A 48 24.48 -11.20 -39.21
N LEU A 49 25.10 -12.33 -38.85
CA LEU A 49 26.09 -12.38 -37.76
C LEU A 49 27.48 -11.98 -38.27
N PRO A 50 28.29 -11.30 -37.43
CA PRO A 50 29.69 -11.01 -37.75
C PRO A 50 30.51 -12.30 -37.89
N SER A 51 31.62 -12.20 -38.62
CA SER A 51 32.55 -13.30 -38.89
C SER A 51 33.22 -13.83 -37.60
N TRP A 52 33.63 -15.09 -37.61
CA TRP A 52 34.30 -15.74 -36.47
C TRP A 52 35.53 -14.97 -35.97
N SER A 53 36.26 -14.30 -36.85
CA SER A 53 37.39 -13.43 -36.51
C SER A 53 37.01 -12.20 -35.69
N GLU A 54 35.85 -11.60 -35.96
CA GLU A 54 35.34 -10.45 -35.21
C GLU A 54 34.92 -10.86 -33.80
N ILE A 55 34.26 -12.01 -33.67
CA ILE A 55 33.83 -12.59 -32.38
C ILE A 55 35.03 -12.92 -31.49
N THR A 56 36.14 -13.41 -32.05
CA THR A 56 37.36 -13.73 -31.29
C THR A 56 38.20 -12.50 -30.92
N SER A 57 37.99 -11.35 -31.57
CA SER A 57 38.71 -10.09 -31.27
C SER A 57 38.09 -9.29 -30.12
N LEU A 58 36.84 -9.61 -29.75
CA LEU A 58 36.21 -9.11 -28.55
C LEU A 58 36.93 -9.74 -27.35
N LYS A 59 37.95 -9.03 -26.85
CA LYS A 59 38.58 -9.31 -25.57
C LYS A 59 37.47 -9.66 -24.59
N SER A 60 37.62 -10.81 -23.93
CA SER A 60 36.71 -11.32 -22.90
C SER A 60 36.15 -10.16 -22.07
N PHE A 61 34.95 -9.70 -22.44
CA PHE A 61 34.20 -8.76 -21.65
C PHE A 61 33.59 -9.63 -20.57
N SER A 62 34.33 -9.82 -19.48
CA SER A 62 33.75 -10.22 -18.22
C SER A 62 32.78 -9.10 -17.86
N ILE A 63 31.53 -9.25 -18.29
CA ILE A 63 30.42 -8.59 -17.61
C ILE A 63 30.42 -9.27 -16.25
N GLU A 64 31.14 -8.71 -15.29
CA GLU A 64 30.76 -8.87 -13.90
C GLU A 64 29.31 -8.41 -13.87
N SER A 65 28.36 -9.35 -13.91
CA SER A 65 26.99 -8.99 -13.59
C SER A 65 27.07 -8.45 -12.17
N PRO A 66 26.71 -7.18 -11.90
CA PRO A 66 26.73 -6.69 -10.54
C PRO A 66 25.90 -7.67 -9.71
N VAL A 67 26.52 -8.24 -8.68
CA VAL A 67 25.78 -8.98 -7.66
C VAL A 67 24.64 -8.05 -7.24
N PRO A 68 23.36 -8.44 -7.34
CA PRO A 68 22.26 -7.54 -7.02
C PRO A 68 22.52 -6.94 -5.64
N GLU A 69 22.71 -5.62 -5.58
CA GLU A 69 23.03 -4.96 -4.31
C GLU A 69 21.89 -5.25 -3.33
N LYS A 70 22.23 -5.60 -2.09
CA LYS A 70 21.23 -5.93 -1.07
C LYS A 70 20.25 -4.77 -0.88
N PRO A 71 18.97 -5.06 -0.59
CA PRO A 71 17.96 -4.03 -0.40
C PRO A 71 18.31 -3.17 0.82
N LYS A 72 18.05 -1.86 0.73
CA LYS A 72 18.27 -0.90 1.82
C LYS A 72 16.97 -0.34 2.40
N HIS A 73 15.87 -0.45 1.66
CA HIS A 73 14.60 0.18 2.01
C HIS A 73 13.51 -0.87 2.22
N ALA A 74 12.97 -0.92 3.44
CA ALA A 74 11.83 -1.74 3.78
C ALA A 74 10.51 -1.04 3.44
N ILE A 75 9.61 -1.72 2.74
CA ILE A 75 8.24 -1.29 2.51
C ILE A 75 7.29 -2.22 3.25
N ILE A 76 6.72 -1.74 4.35
CA ILE A 76 5.81 -2.50 5.19
C ILE A 76 4.37 -2.30 4.72
N LEU A 77 3.66 -3.40 4.43
CA LEU A 77 2.26 -3.38 4.02
C LEU A 77 1.36 -3.98 5.11
N VAL A 78 0.26 -3.28 5.45
CA VAL A 78 -0.66 -3.68 6.53
C VAL A 78 -2.10 -3.74 6.02
N HIS A 79 -2.72 -4.92 6.11
CA HIS A 79 -4.07 -5.19 5.61
C HIS A 79 -5.19 -4.71 6.54
N GLY A 80 -6.42 -4.61 5.99
CA GLY A 80 -7.62 -4.11 6.68
C GLY A 80 -8.40 -5.15 7.50
N LEU A 81 -9.62 -4.76 7.91
CA LEU A 81 -10.55 -5.57 8.71
C LEU A 81 -11.00 -6.83 7.94
N GLN A 82 -10.97 -8.00 8.61
CA GLN A 82 -11.20 -9.31 7.96
C GLN A 82 -10.30 -9.53 6.73
N GLY A 83 -9.20 -8.77 6.68
CA GLY A 83 -8.21 -8.75 5.63
C GLY A 83 -7.24 -9.91 5.75
N LYS A 84 -6.42 -10.04 4.71
CA LYS A 84 -5.21 -10.86 4.69
C LYS A 84 -4.12 -10.14 3.86
N PRO A 85 -2.84 -10.55 3.94
CA PRO A 85 -1.79 -9.98 3.09
C PRO A 85 -2.15 -10.01 1.60
N GLU A 86 -2.86 -11.05 1.15
CA GLU A 86 -3.19 -11.24 -0.27
C GLU A 86 -4.10 -10.12 -0.80
N ASP A 87 -4.81 -9.40 0.07
CA ASP A 87 -5.54 -8.19 -0.36
C ASP A 87 -4.63 -7.18 -1.07
N LEU A 88 -3.34 -7.16 -0.73
CA LEU A 88 -2.34 -6.23 -1.23
C LEU A 88 -1.41 -6.87 -2.27
N ASP A 89 -1.72 -8.07 -2.80
CA ASP A 89 -0.85 -8.77 -3.76
C ASP A 89 -0.60 -7.97 -5.04
N TYR A 90 -1.60 -7.24 -5.54
CA TYR A 90 -1.38 -6.39 -6.71
C TYR A 90 -0.40 -5.25 -6.41
N LEU A 91 -0.53 -4.60 -5.24
CA LEU A 91 0.41 -3.58 -4.80
C LEU A 91 1.82 -4.15 -4.64
N GLN A 92 1.96 -5.34 -4.05
CA GLN A 92 3.24 -6.06 -3.96
C GLN A 92 3.84 -6.33 -5.33
N LYS A 93 3.02 -6.78 -6.29
CA LYS A 93 3.44 -7.03 -7.67
C LYS A 93 3.97 -5.76 -8.33
N VAL A 94 3.24 -4.65 -8.26
CA VAL A 94 3.66 -3.38 -8.90
C VAL A 94 4.93 -2.84 -8.23
N LEU A 95 5.09 -2.98 -6.91
CA LEU A 95 6.34 -2.67 -6.21
C LEU A 95 7.50 -3.55 -6.68
N TRP A 96 7.26 -4.84 -6.87
CA TRP A 96 8.26 -5.78 -7.35
C TRP A 96 8.72 -5.44 -8.77
N ASP A 97 7.77 -5.25 -9.69
CA ASP A 97 8.06 -4.89 -11.09
C ASP A 97 8.88 -3.58 -11.14
N ALA A 98 8.44 -2.54 -10.43
CA ALA A 98 9.17 -1.27 -10.37
C ALA A 98 10.57 -1.41 -9.73
N ASN A 99 10.73 -2.27 -8.73
CA ASN A 99 12.04 -2.54 -8.13
C ASN A 99 13.00 -3.22 -9.11
N VAL A 100 12.50 -4.17 -9.91
CA VAL A 100 13.28 -4.85 -10.95
C VAL A 100 13.66 -3.88 -12.06
N ASP A 101 12.72 -3.06 -12.52
CA ASP A 101 12.92 -2.15 -13.65
C ASP A 101 13.85 -0.97 -13.30
N HIS A 102 13.83 -0.51 -12.05
CA HIS A 102 14.57 0.68 -11.62
C HIS A 102 15.70 0.41 -10.62
N SER A 103 15.98 -0.86 -10.28
CA SER A 103 16.97 -1.23 -9.27
C SER A 103 16.77 -0.50 -7.94
N ALA A 104 15.52 -0.29 -7.51
CA ALA A 104 15.15 0.57 -6.37
C ALA A 104 15.60 0.04 -4.99
N ARG A 105 16.34 -1.08 -4.92
CA ARG A 105 16.89 -1.70 -3.71
C ARG A 105 15.88 -1.81 -2.57
N VAL A 106 14.62 -2.13 -2.89
CA VAL A 106 13.56 -2.28 -1.89
C VAL A 106 13.29 -3.74 -1.56
N VAL A 107 12.81 -3.98 -0.34
CA VAL A 107 12.21 -5.25 0.08
C VAL A 107 10.82 -4.98 0.66
N VAL A 108 9.83 -5.75 0.21
CA VAL A 108 8.43 -5.59 0.61
C VAL A 108 8.08 -6.62 1.67
N HIS A 109 7.50 -6.17 2.78
CA HIS A 109 7.02 -7.04 3.87
C HIS A 109 5.53 -6.82 4.11
N ALA A 110 4.70 -7.75 3.60
CA ALA A 110 3.27 -7.74 3.86
C ALA A 110 2.92 -8.49 5.14
N THR A 111 2.50 -7.75 6.16
CA THR A 111 2.24 -8.29 7.50
C THR A 111 1.04 -9.24 7.51
N LYS A 112 1.21 -10.46 8.05
CA LYS A 112 0.15 -11.48 8.16
C LYS A 112 -0.43 -11.63 9.56
N VAL A 113 0.16 -10.96 10.55
CA VAL A 113 -0.07 -11.18 11.98
C VAL A 113 -1.49 -10.87 12.46
N ASN A 114 -2.25 -10.09 11.68
CA ASN A 114 -3.64 -9.74 11.99
C ASN A 114 -4.68 -10.58 11.22
N SER A 115 -4.26 -11.49 10.35
CA SER A 115 -5.19 -12.40 9.66
C SER A 115 -5.99 -13.22 10.67
N GLY A 116 -7.32 -13.11 10.60
CA GLY A 116 -8.24 -13.76 11.55
C GLY A 116 -8.33 -13.11 12.94
N LYS A 117 -7.59 -12.02 13.21
CA LYS A 117 -7.52 -11.36 14.54
C LYS A 117 -7.96 -9.89 14.51
N THR A 118 -8.57 -9.43 13.43
CA THR A 118 -8.84 -7.98 13.23
C THR A 118 -9.95 -7.38 14.11
N LYS A 119 -10.51 -8.14 15.05
CA LYS A 119 -11.65 -7.73 15.89
C LYS A 119 -11.29 -7.56 17.37
N ASP A 120 -10.04 -7.88 17.75
CA ASP A 120 -9.59 -7.94 19.14
C ASP A 120 -9.00 -6.63 19.68
N GLY A 121 -9.03 -5.55 18.88
CA GLY A 121 -8.61 -4.21 19.26
C GLY A 121 -7.43 -3.65 18.45
N ILE A 122 -7.42 -2.33 18.28
CA ILE A 122 -6.37 -1.55 17.61
C ILE A 122 -5.04 -1.72 18.32
N GLN A 123 -5.01 -1.63 19.65
CA GLN A 123 -3.79 -1.83 20.43
C GLN A 123 -3.20 -3.24 20.19
N ALA A 124 -4.01 -4.29 20.32
CA ALA A 124 -3.55 -5.66 20.12
C ALA A 124 -3.00 -5.88 18.70
N GLY A 125 -3.73 -5.41 17.67
CA GLY A 125 -3.28 -5.51 16.29
C GLY A 125 -2.07 -4.65 15.94
N GLY A 126 -1.96 -3.45 16.50
CA GLY A 126 -0.81 -2.56 16.34
C GLY A 126 0.45 -3.10 17.01
N THR A 127 0.35 -3.65 18.23
CA THR A 127 1.47 -4.32 18.89
C THR A 127 1.96 -5.53 18.10
N ARG A 128 1.05 -6.32 17.51
CA ARG A 128 1.45 -7.44 16.64
C ARG A 128 2.22 -6.96 15.42
N VAL A 129 1.76 -5.90 14.75
CA VAL A 129 2.46 -5.30 13.60
C VAL A 129 3.83 -4.77 14.02
N ALA A 130 3.94 -4.10 15.17
CA ALA A 130 5.22 -3.61 15.66
C ALA A 130 6.25 -4.75 15.88
N ASN A 131 5.81 -5.84 16.52
CA ASN A 131 6.66 -7.01 16.74
C ASN A 131 7.06 -7.69 15.42
N ASP A 132 6.15 -7.74 14.45
CA ASP A 132 6.42 -8.31 13.12
C ASP A 132 7.49 -7.49 12.37
N ILE A 133 7.38 -6.16 12.39
CA ILE A 133 8.38 -5.25 11.81
C ILE A 133 9.74 -5.45 12.49
N MET A 134 9.80 -5.53 13.82
CA MET A 134 11.08 -5.74 14.53
C MET A 134 11.73 -7.08 14.18
N ASN A 135 10.94 -8.15 14.03
CA ASN A 135 11.46 -9.44 13.59
C ASN A 135 12.01 -9.37 12.16
N PHE A 136 11.25 -8.76 11.24
CA PHE A 136 11.66 -8.56 9.86
C PHE A 136 12.97 -7.75 9.75
N VAL A 137 13.06 -6.61 10.45
CA VAL A 137 14.25 -5.75 10.44
C VAL A 137 15.46 -6.45 11.07
N ARG A 138 15.27 -7.23 12.13
CA ARG A 138 16.36 -8.04 12.73
C ARG A 138 16.92 -9.04 11.71
N ASP A 139 16.06 -9.65 10.92
CA ASP A 139 16.44 -10.67 9.96
C ASP A 139 17.07 -10.05 8.68
N HIS A 140 17.02 -8.72 8.53
CA HIS A 140 17.54 -7.92 7.40
C HIS A 140 18.40 -6.75 7.91
N PRO A 141 19.59 -7.00 8.47
CA PRO A 141 20.45 -5.99 9.10
C PRO A 141 21.02 -4.94 8.13
N GLU A 142 20.94 -5.17 6.83
CA GLU A 142 21.32 -4.23 5.77
C GLU A 142 20.35 -3.06 5.58
N LEU A 143 19.14 -3.15 6.16
CA LEU A 143 18.13 -2.12 5.98
C LEU A 143 18.55 -0.82 6.68
N GLU A 144 18.35 0.29 5.96
CA GLU A 144 18.65 1.64 6.42
C GLU A 144 17.37 2.47 6.57
N GLU A 145 16.31 2.11 5.82
CA GLU A 145 15.14 2.97 5.62
C GLU A 145 13.82 2.20 5.72
N ILE A 146 12.75 2.89 6.10
CA ILE A 146 11.41 2.30 6.23
C ILE A 146 10.32 3.19 5.64
N SER A 147 9.47 2.61 4.81
CA SER A 147 8.17 3.13 4.39
C SER A 147 7.06 2.20 4.87
N VAL A 148 5.90 2.77 5.17
CA VAL A 148 4.74 2.01 5.67
C VAL A 148 3.49 2.41 4.89
N VAL A 149 2.75 1.41 4.42
CA VAL A 149 1.46 1.56 3.74
C VAL A 149 0.43 0.74 4.48
N GLY A 150 -0.59 1.42 5.01
CA GLY A 150 -1.71 0.76 5.67
C GLY A 150 -3.02 0.96 4.89
N PHE A 151 -3.67 -0.15 4.56
CA PHE A 151 -4.98 -0.13 3.92
C PHE A 151 -6.10 -0.27 4.95
N SER A 152 -7.10 0.61 4.91
CA SER A 152 -8.27 0.56 5.78
C SER A 152 -7.85 0.53 7.25
N LEU A 153 -8.37 -0.40 8.05
CA LEU A 153 -7.95 -0.63 9.44
C LEU A 153 -6.43 -0.84 9.58
N GLY A 154 -5.74 -1.33 8.55
CA GLY A 154 -4.29 -1.49 8.52
C GLY A 154 -3.53 -0.18 8.70
N GLY A 155 -4.06 0.95 8.22
CA GLY A 155 -3.49 2.29 8.49
C GLY A 155 -3.57 2.68 9.96
N ILE A 156 -4.62 2.26 10.66
CA ILE A 156 -4.78 2.52 12.09
C ILE A 156 -3.83 1.63 12.91
N TYR A 157 -3.69 0.35 12.55
CA TYR A 157 -2.67 -0.52 13.13
C TYR A 157 -1.25 0.01 12.88
N ALA A 158 -0.96 0.49 11.67
CA ALA A 158 0.32 1.07 11.31
C ALA A 158 0.65 2.31 12.16
N ARG A 159 -0.32 3.23 12.34
CA ARG A 159 -0.16 4.40 13.23
C ARG A 159 0.20 4.00 14.66
N TYR A 160 -0.45 2.97 15.18
CA TYR A 160 -0.14 2.45 16.52
C TYR A 160 1.26 1.82 16.56
N ALA A 161 1.59 1.00 15.56
CA ALA A 161 2.86 0.30 15.49
C ALA A 161 4.06 1.25 15.38
N VAL A 162 4.00 2.29 14.54
CA VAL A 162 5.10 3.25 14.43
C VAL A 162 5.28 4.05 15.72
N GLY A 163 4.20 4.33 16.46
CA GLY A 163 4.27 4.94 17.80
C GLY A 163 5.02 4.09 18.81
N LEU A 164 4.87 2.76 18.76
CA LEU A 164 5.63 1.81 19.59
C LEU A 164 7.10 1.71 19.20
N LEU A 165 7.38 1.83 17.90
CA LEU A 165 8.70 1.58 17.32
C LEU A 165 9.58 2.83 17.23
N TYR A 166 9.01 4.00 17.50
CA TYR A 166 9.71 5.27 17.35
C TYR A 166 10.65 5.55 18.52
N ASN A 167 11.89 5.89 18.18
CA ASN A 167 12.90 6.33 19.12
C ASN A 167 13.09 7.85 19.00
N THR A 168 12.71 8.57 20.05
CA THR A 168 12.77 10.04 20.12
C THR A 168 14.21 10.58 20.14
N GLN A 169 15.21 9.78 20.51
CA GLN A 169 16.60 10.23 20.63
C GLN A 169 17.29 10.37 19.27
N ASN A 170 16.89 9.57 18.28
CA ASN A 170 17.53 9.54 16.96
C ASN A 170 16.53 9.69 15.80
N ASN A 171 15.25 9.95 16.10
CA ASN A 171 14.19 10.16 15.11
C ASN A 171 14.03 8.98 14.13
N ARG A 172 14.17 7.73 14.64
CA ARG A 172 14.06 6.49 13.86
C ARG A 172 12.87 5.65 14.26
N VAL A 173 12.36 4.85 13.31
CA VAL A 173 11.30 3.86 13.55
C VAL A 173 11.90 2.47 13.33
N ALA A 174 11.85 1.61 14.35
CA ALA A 174 12.51 0.29 14.34
C ALA A 174 14.01 0.37 13.96
N ASN A 175 14.69 1.41 14.45
CA ASN A 175 16.07 1.75 14.09
C ASN A 175 16.32 2.03 12.59
N LEU A 176 15.29 2.31 11.80
CA LEU A 176 15.41 2.71 10.39
C LEU A 176 15.02 4.18 10.19
N SER A 177 15.60 4.81 9.16
CA SER A 177 15.26 6.17 8.73
C SER A 177 13.85 6.19 8.11
N PRO A 178 12.88 6.94 8.69
CA PRO A 178 11.51 6.94 8.19
C PRO A 178 11.35 7.75 6.90
N ARG A 179 10.88 7.11 5.81
CA ARG A 179 10.73 7.71 4.48
C ARG A 179 9.30 8.14 4.19
N THR A 180 8.42 7.19 3.90
CA THR A 180 7.04 7.49 3.50
C THR A 180 6.03 6.74 4.36
N PHE A 181 5.02 7.44 4.88
CA PHE A 181 3.87 6.87 5.57
C PHE A 181 2.60 7.13 4.77
N ILE A 182 1.92 6.07 4.33
CA ILE A 182 0.70 6.18 3.53
C ILE A 182 -0.45 5.47 4.24
N THR A 183 -1.58 6.15 4.34
CA THR A 183 -2.85 5.48 4.66
C THR A 183 -3.76 5.50 3.44
N VAL A 184 -4.37 4.36 3.14
CA VAL A 184 -5.24 4.19 1.96
C VAL A 184 -6.62 3.77 2.44
N ALA A 185 -7.61 4.65 2.23
CA ALA A 185 -8.98 4.47 2.70
C ALA A 185 -9.06 4.07 4.19
N SER A 186 -8.21 4.65 5.04
CA SER A 186 -8.17 4.36 6.48
C SER A 186 -9.08 5.30 7.27
N PRO A 187 -9.88 4.82 8.25
CA PRO A 187 -10.79 5.67 9.01
C PRO A 187 -10.02 6.48 10.08
N ASN A 188 -9.23 7.46 9.64
CA ASN A 188 -8.28 8.16 10.51
C ASN A 188 -8.95 8.98 11.63
N LEU A 189 -10.21 9.41 11.41
CA LEU A 189 -11.07 10.08 12.39
C LEU A 189 -12.14 9.14 12.98
N GLY A 190 -12.03 7.84 12.75
CA GLY A 190 -13.07 6.87 13.10
C GLY A 190 -14.21 6.86 12.08
N VAL A 191 -15.29 6.15 12.40
CA VAL A 191 -16.43 5.98 11.47
C VAL A 191 -17.72 6.59 11.97
N ARG A 192 -17.79 6.96 13.25
CA ARG A 192 -19.01 7.38 13.97
C ARG A 192 -19.77 8.52 13.27
N GLY A 193 -19.06 9.61 12.93
CA GLY A 193 -19.64 10.81 12.33
C GLY A 193 -19.82 10.79 10.81
N PHE A 194 -19.48 9.68 10.13
CA PHE A 194 -19.29 9.68 8.67
C PHE A 194 -20.22 8.72 7.92
N GLY A 195 -20.58 9.10 6.69
CA GLY A 195 -21.25 8.23 5.72
C GLY A 195 -22.59 7.71 6.22
N VAL A 196 -22.83 6.40 6.08
CA VAL A 196 -24.05 5.73 6.56
C VAL A 196 -24.12 5.73 8.08
N TYR A 197 -22.97 5.67 8.75
CA TYR A 197 -22.92 5.42 10.19
C TYR A 197 -23.44 6.60 11.01
N ARG A 198 -23.31 7.83 10.49
CA ARG A 198 -23.81 9.05 11.13
C ARG A 198 -25.33 9.05 11.37
N PHE A 199 -26.08 8.24 10.64
CA PHE A 199 -27.54 8.14 10.77
C PHE A 199 -27.97 7.06 11.76
N PHE A 200 -27.06 6.19 12.19
CA PHE A 200 -27.36 5.21 13.23
C PHE A 200 -27.35 5.87 14.60
N HIS A 201 -28.41 5.64 15.38
CA HIS A 201 -28.44 6.06 16.78
C HIS A 201 -27.31 5.38 17.58
N GLU A 202 -26.83 6.00 18.67
CA GLU A 202 -25.66 5.54 19.44
C GLU A 202 -25.79 4.07 19.90
N ASN A 203 -26.98 3.66 20.33
CA ASN A 203 -27.28 2.28 20.72
C ASN A 203 -27.12 1.27 19.55
N ILE A 204 -27.47 1.68 18.34
CA ILE A 204 -27.31 0.87 17.12
C ILE A 204 -25.83 0.83 16.73
N GLN A 205 -25.13 1.95 16.79
CA GLN A 205 -23.69 2.01 16.53
C GLN A 205 -22.90 1.11 17.50
N SER A 206 -23.20 1.17 18.80
CA SER A 206 -22.60 0.31 19.84
C SER A 206 -22.88 -1.17 19.62
N THR A 207 -24.07 -1.51 19.10
CA THR A 207 -24.43 -2.89 18.78
C THR A 207 -23.73 -3.38 17.51
N LEU A 208 -23.77 -2.60 16.43
CA LEU A 208 -23.12 -2.92 15.15
C LEU A 208 -21.60 -3.04 15.31
N SER A 209 -20.99 -2.13 16.09
CA SER A 209 -19.55 -2.14 16.32
C SER A 209 -19.09 -3.43 17.02
N LYS A 210 -19.80 -3.86 18.07
CA LYS A 210 -19.52 -5.09 18.81
C LYS A 210 -19.79 -6.35 17.98
N VAL A 211 -20.92 -6.40 17.28
CA VAL A 211 -21.34 -7.57 16.50
C VAL A 211 -20.44 -7.79 15.28
N PHE A 212 -20.11 -6.73 14.53
CA PHE A 212 -19.36 -6.87 13.28
C PHE A 212 -17.86 -6.79 13.47
N ALA A 213 -17.36 -6.00 14.42
CA ALA A 213 -15.94 -5.69 14.56
C ALA A 213 -15.37 -5.83 15.99
N GLY A 214 -16.14 -6.34 16.96
CA GLY A 214 -15.67 -6.60 18.32
C GLY A 214 -15.12 -5.36 19.01
N ARG A 215 -13.98 -5.49 19.70
CA ARG A 215 -13.30 -4.38 20.37
C ARG A 215 -12.82 -3.32 19.37
N THR A 216 -12.29 -3.76 18.22
CA THR A 216 -11.86 -2.85 17.15
C THR A 216 -13.00 -1.97 16.67
N GLY A 217 -14.21 -2.53 16.53
CA GLY A 217 -15.40 -1.75 16.23
C GLY A 217 -15.66 -0.67 17.27
N SER A 218 -15.64 -1.03 18.55
CA SER A 218 -15.84 -0.08 19.65
C SER A 218 -14.87 1.09 19.59
N GLU A 219 -13.59 0.83 19.29
CA GLU A 219 -12.56 1.87 19.21
C GLU A 219 -12.69 2.73 17.94
N LEU A 220 -13.08 2.16 16.78
CA LEU A 220 -13.35 2.93 15.55
C LEU A 220 -14.60 3.82 15.65
N PHE A 221 -15.58 3.40 16.45
CA PHE A 221 -16.74 4.22 16.81
C PHE A 221 -16.47 5.15 18.00
N MET A 222 -15.26 5.11 18.57
CA MET A 222 -14.86 5.90 19.73
C MET A 222 -15.79 5.71 20.95
N ALA A 223 -16.25 4.48 21.15
CA ALA A 223 -17.16 4.06 22.22
C ALA A 223 -16.48 3.15 23.26
N ASP A 224 -15.15 3.03 23.21
CA ASP A 224 -14.34 2.14 24.06
C ASP A 224 -14.06 2.71 25.46
N SER A 225 -14.01 4.04 25.62
CA SER A 225 -13.76 4.70 26.90
C SER A 225 -14.16 6.18 26.85
N SER A 226 -14.06 6.89 27.99
CA SER A 226 -14.29 8.34 28.06
C SER A 226 -13.23 9.16 27.30
N ARG A 227 -12.03 8.60 27.13
CA ARG A 227 -10.97 9.15 26.28
C ARG A 227 -10.59 8.10 25.25
N PRO A 228 -11.33 7.99 24.13
CA PRO A 228 -11.19 6.91 23.16
C PRO A 228 -9.75 6.72 22.66
N LEU A 229 -9.34 5.46 22.45
CA LEU A 229 -7.98 5.14 22.01
C LEU A 229 -7.58 5.91 20.74
N LEU A 230 -8.49 6.04 19.76
CA LEU A 230 -8.19 6.72 18.50
C LEU A 230 -7.88 8.21 18.71
N VAL A 231 -8.54 8.85 19.69
CA VAL A 231 -8.26 10.23 20.12
C VAL A 231 -6.89 10.31 20.80
N GLN A 232 -6.56 9.35 21.66
CA GLN A 232 -5.22 9.29 22.29
C GLN A 232 -4.11 9.14 21.25
N MET A 233 -4.34 8.40 20.17
CA MET A 233 -3.42 8.25 19.04
C MET A 233 -3.29 9.50 18.14
N SER A 234 -3.94 10.59 18.50
CA SER A 234 -3.77 11.90 17.85
C SER A 234 -2.86 12.84 18.63
N GLU A 235 -2.23 12.41 19.71
CA GLU A 235 -1.25 13.19 20.47
C GLU A 235 -0.14 12.29 21.01
N ASP A 236 0.98 12.87 21.43
CA ASP A 236 2.03 12.10 22.09
C ASP A 236 1.61 11.75 23.52
N GLN A 237 1.64 10.45 23.84
CA GLN A 237 1.42 9.94 25.19
C GLN A 237 2.76 9.58 25.84
N PRO A 238 2.84 9.54 27.18
CA PRO A 238 4.02 9.04 27.87
C PRO A 238 4.41 7.63 27.38
N GLY A 239 5.60 7.50 26.78
CA GLY A 239 6.09 6.24 26.22
C GLY A 239 5.46 5.80 24.89
N LEU A 240 4.49 6.55 24.36
CA LEU A 240 3.83 6.28 23.07
C LEU A 240 3.71 7.59 22.26
N PRO A 241 4.82 8.05 21.67
CA PRO A 241 4.91 9.31 20.93
C PRO A 241 4.29 9.21 19.51
N PHE A 242 2.96 9.03 19.41
CA PHE A 242 2.27 8.78 18.14
C PHE A 242 2.45 9.89 17.08
N ILE A 243 2.33 11.15 17.48
CA ILE A 243 2.42 12.28 16.55
C ILE A 243 3.88 12.52 16.16
N SER A 244 4.80 12.46 17.11
CA SER A 244 6.23 12.54 16.82
C SER A 244 6.69 11.41 15.89
N ALA A 245 6.20 10.18 16.09
CA ALA A 245 6.48 9.06 15.21
C ALA A 245 6.00 9.31 13.78
N LEU A 246 4.77 9.77 13.59
CA LEU A 246 4.25 10.09 12.25
C LEU A 246 4.99 11.28 11.61
N LYS A 247 5.32 12.30 12.41
CA LYS A 247 6.09 13.48 11.98
C LYS A 247 7.50 13.12 11.51
N SER A 248 8.08 12.04 12.04
CA SER A 248 9.44 11.59 11.66
C SER A 248 9.57 11.15 10.19
N PHE A 249 8.48 10.72 9.56
CA PHE A 249 8.48 10.35 8.15
C PHE A 249 8.70 11.58 7.26
N GLN A 250 9.54 11.47 6.23
CA GLN A 250 9.76 12.59 5.30
C GLN A 250 8.49 12.94 4.52
N LYS A 251 7.72 11.93 4.13
CA LYS A 251 6.46 12.10 3.40
C LYS A 251 5.31 11.37 4.11
N ARG A 252 4.15 12.02 4.16
CA ARG A 252 2.91 11.53 4.73
C ARG A 252 1.78 11.74 3.74
N VAL A 253 1.08 10.68 3.36
CA VAL A 253 0.05 10.74 2.32
C VAL A 253 -1.24 10.05 2.75
N LEU A 254 -2.36 10.70 2.51
CA LEU A 254 -3.70 10.18 2.73
C LEU A 254 -4.35 9.93 1.37
N TYR A 255 -4.72 8.69 1.09
CA TYR A 255 -5.54 8.36 -0.07
C TYR A 255 -6.99 8.15 0.38
N GLY A 256 -7.90 8.90 -0.21
CA GLY A 256 -9.34 8.81 0.05
C GLY A 256 -10.14 8.61 -1.23
N ASN A 257 -11.13 7.73 -1.18
CA ASN A 257 -12.13 7.60 -2.24
C ASN A 257 -13.11 8.79 -2.16
N VAL A 258 -13.17 9.61 -3.20
CA VAL A 258 -14.06 10.79 -3.21
C VAL A 258 -15.54 10.41 -3.27
N GLN A 259 -15.85 9.20 -3.74
CA GLN A 259 -17.20 8.64 -3.77
C GLN A 259 -17.21 7.11 -3.61
N ASN A 260 -18.40 6.55 -3.36
CA ASN A 260 -18.69 5.11 -3.38
C ASN A 260 -17.92 4.22 -2.39
N ASP A 261 -17.26 4.81 -1.38
CA ASP A 261 -16.69 4.10 -0.23
C ASP A 261 -17.62 4.22 0.99
N PHE A 262 -18.44 3.19 1.17
CA PHE A 262 -19.39 3.10 2.28
C PHE A 262 -18.74 2.68 3.59
N MET A 263 -17.54 2.09 3.54
CA MET A 263 -16.83 1.62 4.71
C MET A 263 -16.06 2.78 5.36
N VAL A 264 -15.41 3.59 4.54
CA VAL A 264 -14.57 4.70 4.98
C VAL A 264 -14.82 5.90 4.07
N SER A 265 -15.68 6.82 4.51
CA SER A 265 -15.99 8.03 3.76
C SER A 265 -14.76 8.92 3.60
N PHE A 266 -14.75 9.72 2.53
CA PHE A 266 -13.62 10.60 2.17
C PHE A 266 -13.11 11.43 3.36
N GLY A 267 -14.00 12.14 4.08
CA GLY A 267 -13.61 13.03 5.18
C GLY A 267 -12.79 12.35 6.28
N THR A 268 -13.21 11.17 6.76
CA THR A 268 -12.42 10.44 7.77
C THR A 268 -11.11 9.91 7.20
N ALA A 269 -11.07 9.53 5.92
CA ALA A 269 -9.84 9.10 5.26
C ALA A 269 -8.80 10.23 5.20
N VAL A 270 -9.24 11.44 4.89
CA VAL A 270 -8.35 12.59 4.60
C VAL A 270 -8.26 13.62 5.73
N LEU A 271 -8.72 13.25 6.94
CA LEU A 271 -8.71 14.11 8.13
C LEU A 271 -9.59 15.36 8.01
N ASP A 272 -10.63 15.37 7.18
CA ASP A 272 -11.60 16.46 7.08
C ASP A 272 -12.93 16.10 7.77
N PRO A 273 -13.19 16.63 8.99
CA PRO A 273 -14.39 16.33 9.75
C PRO A 273 -15.67 16.94 9.15
N ASN A 274 -15.55 17.88 8.20
CA ASN A 274 -16.70 18.55 7.59
C ASN A 274 -17.30 17.74 6.43
N ILE A 275 -16.52 16.81 5.84
CA ILE A 275 -16.97 15.96 4.73
C ILE A 275 -17.59 14.66 5.30
N VAL A 276 -18.84 14.76 5.72
CA VAL A 276 -19.57 13.68 6.42
C VAL A 276 -20.58 12.90 5.55
N GLY A 277 -20.85 13.37 4.32
CA GLY A 277 -21.96 12.88 3.48
C GLY A 277 -21.78 11.48 2.87
N LEU A 278 -22.90 10.85 2.49
CA LEU A 278 -22.94 9.58 1.74
C LEU A 278 -22.43 9.73 0.30
N LYS A 279 -22.74 10.86 -0.31
CA LYS A 279 -22.11 11.36 -1.53
C LYS A 279 -21.32 12.57 -1.09
N ALA A 280 -20.00 12.46 -1.08
CA ALA A 280 -19.19 13.62 -0.82
C ALA A 280 -19.18 14.46 -2.11
N ASN A 281 -19.73 15.68 -2.06
CA ASN A 281 -19.55 16.66 -3.12
C ASN A 281 -18.12 17.21 -3.01
N VAL A 282 -17.13 16.34 -3.20
CA VAL A 282 -15.72 16.70 -3.10
C VAL A 282 -15.38 17.55 -4.30
N THR A 283 -14.90 18.76 -4.03
CA THR A 283 -14.23 19.58 -5.04
C THR A 283 -12.75 19.60 -4.66
N PRO A 284 -11.83 19.43 -5.62
CA PRO A 284 -10.41 19.60 -5.35
C PRO A 284 -10.16 20.96 -4.68
N PRO A 285 -9.31 21.02 -3.64
CA PRO A 285 -8.86 22.29 -3.07
C PRO A 285 -8.30 23.21 -4.16
N ALA A 286 -8.44 24.53 -3.99
CA ALA A 286 -8.03 25.50 -5.02
C ALA A 286 -6.53 25.45 -5.37
N ASP A 287 -5.70 25.01 -4.43
CA ASP A 287 -4.26 24.86 -4.56
C ASP A 287 -3.81 23.41 -4.86
N ALA A 288 -4.77 22.49 -5.05
CA ALA A 288 -4.48 21.10 -5.39
C ALA A 288 -3.99 20.97 -6.83
N GLU A 289 -3.02 20.09 -7.03
CA GLU A 289 -2.59 19.63 -8.35
C GLU A 289 -3.62 18.66 -8.90
N ILE A 290 -4.11 18.90 -10.11
CA ILE A 290 -4.94 17.94 -10.83
C ILE A 290 -4.00 16.93 -11.49
N ILE A 291 -4.16 15.65 -11.15
CA ILE A 291 -3.31 14.55 -11.64
C ILE A 291 -3.90 13.98 -12.92
N ASP A 292 -5.12 13.44 -12.85
CA ASP A 292 -5.85 12.92 -13.99
C ASP A 292 -7.08 13.82 -14.27
N HIS A 293 -7.15 14.41 -15.46
CA HIS A 293 -8.29 15.24 -15.88
C HIS A 293 -9.55 14.42 -16.16
N GLU A 294 -9.36 13.21 -16.69
CA GLU A 294 -10.41 12.26 -17.05
C GLU A 294 -10.09 10.89 -16.44
N GLU A 295 -11.06 10.00 -16.48
CA GLU A 295 -10.85 8.61 -16.08
C GLU A 295 -10.05 7.86 -17.12
N ASP A 296 -9.29 6.87 -16.66
CA ASP A 296 -8.72 5.87 -17.55
C ASP A 296 -9.84 5.03 -18.19
N ASN A 297 -9.45 4.19 -19.15
CA ASN A 297 -10.36 3.27 -19.83
C ASN A 297 -10.98 2.19 -18.91
N LEU A 298 -10.62 2.18 -17.63
CA LEU A 298 -11.08 1.25 -16.60
C LEU A 298 -11.91 1.97 -15.51
N GLY A 299 -12.22 3.26 -15.69
CA GLY A 299 -13.08 4.05 -14.82
C GLY A 299 -12.40 4.54 -13.53
N CYS A 300 -11.07 4.53 -13.46
CA CYS A 300 -10.31 5.10 -12.35
C CYS A 300 -9.71 6.44 -12.73
N ARG A 301 -9.77 7.37 -11.78
CA ARG A 301 -9.15 8.69 -11.87
C ARG A 301 -8.48 9.00 -10.56
N VAL A 302 -7.15 9.07 -10.55
CA VAL A 302 -6.42 9.68 -9.44
C VAL A 302 -6.57 11.18 -9.67
N TRP A 303 -7.54 11.80 -9.00
CA TRP A 303 -8.09 13.07 -9.43
C TRP A 303 -7.17 14.24 -9.08
N PHE A 304 -6.80 14.36 -7.81
CA PHE A 304 -6.00 15.48 -7.33
C PHE A 304 -5.07 15.08 -6.19
N SER A 305 -4.01 15.88 -6.01
CA SER A 305 -3.18 15.88 -4.81
C SER A 305 -3.11 17.28 -4.19
N SER A 306 -3.40 17.39 -2.90
CA SER A 306 -3.20 18.64 -2.16
C SER A 306 -1.81 18.69 -1.55
N LYS A 307 -1.22 19.89 -1.50
CA LYS A 307 0.03 20.08 -0.77
C LYS A 307 -0.17 19.79 0.72
N PRO A 308 0.89 19.37 1.44
CA PRO A 308 0.85 19.31 2.90
C PRO A 308 0.55 20.69 3.47
N THR A 309 -0.66 20.88 3.99
CA THR A 309 -0.99 22.06 4.78
C THR A 309 -0.75 21.74 6.25
N THR A 310 0.01 22.61 6.91
CA THR A 310 0.00 22.68 8.37
C THR A 310 -1.07 23.69 8.72
N ASP A 311 -2.22 23.22 9.19
CA ASP A 311 -3.18 24.14 9.80
C ASP A 311 -2.47 24.78 10.99
N ASP A 312 -2.39 26.12 11.02
CA ASP A 312 -1.98 26.83 12.23
C ASP A 312 -2.84 26.29 13.37
N ALA A 313 -2.19 25.87 14.46
CA ALA A 313 -2.82 25.16 15.56
C ALA A 313 -3.91 26.03 16.23
N LEU A 314 -5.10 26.09 15.61
CA LEU A 314 -6.28 26.69 16.19
C LEU A 314 -6.53 25.94 17.50
N ALA A 315 -6.57 26.69 18.60
CA ALA A 315 -6.74 26.15 19.94
C ALA A 315 -7.92 25.18 19.98
N ILE A 316 -7.76 24.06 20.68
CA ILE A 316 -8.87 23.14 20.99
C ILE A 316 -9.86 23.89 21.87
N GLY A 317 -11.02 24.19 21.29
CA GLY A 317 -12.11 24.90 21.91
C GLY A 317 -12.89 23.99 22.84
N HIS A 318 -13.61 24.61 23.77
CA HIS A 318 -14.54 23.89 24.61
C HIS A 318 -15.76 23.50 23.77
N GLY A 319 -16.05 22.19 23.65
CA GLY A 319 -17.19 21.67 22.89
C GLY A 319 -16.86 21.02 21.54
N ASP A 320 -15.59 21.01 21.14
CA ASP A 320 -15.16 20.33 19.91
C ASP A 320 -15.42 18.83 19.98
N SER A 321 -15.89 18.26 18.87
CA SER A 321 -16.03 16.81 18.70
C SER A 321 -14.68 16.11 18.70
N PHE A 322 -14.68 14.80 18.98
CA PHE A 322 -13.47 13.99 18.88
C PHE A 322 -12.86 14.03 17.47
N GLU A 323 -13.71 14.03 16.44
CA GLU A 323 -13.32 14.13 15.04
C GLU A 323 -12.58 15.45 14.74
N GLU A 324 -13.06 16.59 15.23
CA GLU A 324 -12.42 17.91 15.07
C GLU A 324 -11.11 18.03 15.86
N VAL A 325 -11.04 17.44 17.05
CA VAL A 325 -9.82 17.37 17.86
C VAL A 325 -8.75 16.55 17.15
N MET A 326 -9.10 15.34 16.68
CA MET A 326 -8.18 14.46 15.96
C MET A 326 -7.72 15.08 14.65
N SER A 327 -8.63 15.68 13.88
CA SER A 327 -8.32 16.32 12.60
C SER A 327 -7.23 17.37 12.76
N ARG A 328 -7.39 18.34 13.67
CA ARG A 328 -6.40 19.41 13.85
C ARG A 328 -5.05 18.87 14.32
N ARG A 329 -5.04 17.95 15.28
CA ARG A 329 -3.79 17.38 15.79
C ARG A 329 -3.05 16.60 14.71
N LEU A 330 -3.75 15.78 13.94
CA LEU A 330 -3.13 14.99 12.86
C LEU A 330 -2.72 15.87 11.68
N ARG A 331 -3.50 16.89 11.31
CA ARG A 331 -3.13 17.83 10.24
C ARG A 331 -1.95 18.73 10.60
N SER A 332 -1.71 18.98 11.90
CA SER A 332 -0.58 19.80 12.37
C SER A 332 0.82 19.31 11.95
N ILE A 333 0.94 18.04 11.54
CA ILE A 333 2.20 17.47 11.07
C ILE A 333 2.33 17.44 9.53
N GLY A 334 1.36 18.01 8.81
CA GLY A 334 1.35 18.13 7.36
C GLY A 334 1.13 16.79 6.65
N TRP A 335 0.05 16.71 5.87
CA TRP A 335 -0.30 15.54 5.05
C TRP A 335 -0.61 15.96 3.62
N GLU A 336 -0.01 15.28 2.67
CA GLU A 336 -0.52 15.28 1.30
C GLU A 336 -1.84 14.49 1.25
N THR A 337 -2.84 15.02 0.56
CA THR A 337 -4.11 14.33 0.37
C THR A 337 -4.32 14.02 -1.10
N VAL A 338 -4.55 12.76 -1.43
CA VAL A 338 -4.87 12.29 -2.78
C VAL A 338 -6.32 11.84 -2.85
N GLY A 339 -7.10 12.48 -3.72
CA GLY A 339 -8.47 12.09 -4.03
C GLY A 339 -8.50 11.08 -5.18
N VAL A 340 -9.12 9.92 -4.96
CA VAL A 340 -9.32 8.90 -5.98
C VAL A 340 -10.80 8.75 -6.29
N HIS A 341 -11.12 8.75 -7.57
CA HIS A 341 -12.47 8.57 -8.09
C HIS A 341 -12.57 7.25 -8.86
N PHE A 342 -13.65 6.52 -8.60
CA PHE A 342 -14.04 5.33 -9.36
C PHE A 342 -15.46 5.53 -9.87
N ASP A 343 -15.65 5.35 -11.17
CA ASP A 343 -16.97 5.39 -11.79
C ASP A 343 -17.71 4.06 -11.63
N GLY A 344 -19.03 4.14 -11.42
CA GLY A 344 -19.90 2.98 -11.24
C GLY A 344 -20.93 3.14 -10.12
N ILE A 345 -21.97 2.29 -10.17
CA ILE A 345 -23.12 2.31 -9.23
C ILE A 345 -22.84 1.41 -8.00
N PHE A 346 -21.75 0.64 -8.03
CA PHE A 346 -21.48 -0.39 -7.01
C PHE A 346 -20.55 0.13 -5.89
N PRO A 347 -20.83 -0.17 -4.60
CA PRO A 347 -20.07 0.30 -3.44
C PRO A 347 -18.69 -0.37 -3.25
N ALA A 348 -17.92 -0.59 -4.34
CA ALA A 348 -16.66 -1.33 -4.32
C ALA A 348 -15.41 -0.45 -4.15
N ALA A 349 -15.53 0.88 -4.14
CA ALA A 349 -14.38 1.80 -4.15
C ALA A 349 -13.35 1.49 -3.04
N HIS A 350 -13.83 1.02 -1.88
CA HIS A 350 -12.97 0.61 -0.77
C HIS A 350 -11.92 -0.45 -1.16
N ASN A 351 -12.31 -1.43 -1.98
CA ASN A 351 -11.40 -2.47 -2.44
C ASN A 351 -10.72 -2.11 -3.78
N LEU A 352 -11.34 -1.23 -4.58
CA LEU A 352 -10.78 -0.74 -5.84
C LEU A 352 -9.51 0.08 -5.61
N ILE A 353 -9.46 0.92 -4.58
CA ILE A 353 -8.33 1.84 -4.36
C ILE A 353 -6.97 1.15 -4.17
N ILE A 354 -6.99 -0.12 -3.73
CA ILE A 354 -5.80 -0.99 -3.61
C ILE A 354 -5.77 -2.10 -4.66
N ALA A 355 -6.68 -2.08 -5.64
CA ALA A 355 -6.78 -3.08 -6.70
C ALA A 355 -6.87 -4.53 -6.14
N LYS A 356 -7.63 -4.70 -5.05
CA LYS A 356 -7.65 -5.91 -4.21
C LYS A 356 -7.72 -7.20 -5.03
N MET A 357 -6.85 -8.16 -4.72
CA MET A 357 -6.76 -9.43 -5.47
C MET A 357 -6.52 -10.64 -4.55
N ARG A 358 -7.58 -11.37 -4.17
CA ARG A 358 -7.46 -12.69 -3.52
C ARG A 358 -7.64 -13.86 -4.48
N HIS A 359 -8.40 -13.65 -5.55
CA HIS A 359 -8.80 -14.70 -6.50
C HIS A 359 -8.88 -14.14 -7.92
N GLU A 360 -8.72 -14.99 -8.93
CA GLU A 360 -8.73 -14.60 -10.36
C GLU A 360 -10.00 -13.81 -10.76
N PHE A 361 -11.15 -14.09 -10.14
CA PHE A 361 -12.38 -13.34 -10.39
C PHE A 361 -12.33 -11.89 -9.86
N GLU A 362 -11.63 -11.66 -8.75
CA GLU A 362 -11.40 -10.31 -8.20
C GLU A 362 -10.46 -9.49 -9.10
N TRP A 363 -9.62 -10.14 -9.92
CA TRP A 363 -8.80 -9.43 -10.91
C TRP A 363 -9.66 -8.65 -11.91
N VAL A 364 -10.74 -9.27 -12.40
CA VAL A 364 -11.68 -8.65 -13.35
C VAL A 364 -12.48 -7.54 -12.69
N LEU A 365 -12.89 -7.74 -11.43
CA LEU A 365 -13.76 -6.81 -10.71
C LEU A 365 -13.03 -5.61 -10.10
N PHE A 366 -11.83 -5.83 -9.55
CA PHE A 366 -11.15 -4.81 -8.75
C PHE A 366 -9.80 -4.43 -9.30
N THR A 367 -9.00 -5.38 -9.77
CA THR A 367 -7.62 -5.08 -10.13
C THR A 367 -7.52 -4.21 -11.37
N ARG A 368 -8.31 -4.48 -12.41
CA ARG A 368 -8.27 -3.68 -13.65
C ARG A 368 -8.59 -2.21 -13.34
N CYS A 369 -9.74 -1.94 -12.75
CA CYS A 369 -10.17 -0.59 -12.37
C CYS A 369 -9.22 0.05 -11.33
N GLY A 370 -8.78 -0.67 -10.31
CA GLY A 370 -7.93 -0.14 -9.25
C GLY A 370 -6.46 0.13 -9.64
N SER A 371 -6.05 -0.34 -10.81
CA SER A 371 -4.64 -0.40 -11.19
C SER A 371 -3.95 0.96 -11.22
N ARG A 372 -4.59 2.00 -11.74
CA ARG A 372 -4.04 3.37 -11.80
C ARG A 372 -3.76 3.96 -10.42
N SER A 373 -4.67 3.75 -9.46
CA SER A 373 -4.48 4.15 -8.05
C SER A 373 -3.24 3.47 -7.44
N VAL A 374 -3.09 2.16 -7.63
CA VAL A 374 -1.94 1.41 -7.11
C VAL A 374 -0.62 1.87 -7.73
N HIS A 375 -0.57 2.10 -9.04
CA HIS A 375 0.64 2.63 -9.68
C HIS A 375 1.02 4.00 -9.14
N HIS A 376 0.04 4.88 -8.91
CA HIS A 376 0.30 6.18 -8.29
C HIS A 376 0.83 6.05 -6.85
N ILE A 377 0.29 5.12 -6.05
CA ILE A 377 0.82 4.81 -4.72
C ILE A 377 2.28 4.37 -4.80
N VAL A 378 2.62 3.45 -5.71
CA VAL A 378 3.99 2.94 -5.89
C VAL A 378 4.95 4.05 -6.32
N GLN A 379 4.55 4.88 -7.30
CA GLN A 379 5.32 6.06 -7.69
C GLN A 379 5.61 6.96 -6.49
N ARG A 380 4.63 7.18 -5.61
CA ARG A 380 4.81 8.05 -4.44
C ARG A 380 5.77 7.47 -3.40
N ILE A 381 5.82 6.15 -3.26
CA ILE A 381 6.74 5.44 -2.36
C ILE A 381 8.16 5.45 -2.92
N LEU A 382 8.31 5.15 -4.20
CA LEU A 382 9.60 4.96 -4.86
C LEU A 382 10.20 6.24 -5.45
N HIS A 383 9.48 7.38 -5.48
CA HIS A 383 9.95 8.61 -6.14
C HIS A 383 11.41 9.00 -5.80
N GLN A 384 11.84 8.81 -4.53
CA GLN A 384 13.22 9.11 -4.13
C GLN A 384 14.25 8.09 -4.64
N GLU A 385 13.85 6.84 -4.88
CA GLU A 385 14.69 5.78 -5.45
C GLU A 385 14.76 5.88 -6.98
N LEU A 386 13.70 6.38 -7.62
CA LEU A 386 13.62 6.53 -9.08
C LEU A 386 14.42 7.73 -9.61
N ASP A 387 14.53 8.81 -8.82
CA ASP A 387 15.29 10.01 -9.19
C ASP A 387 16.79 9.88 -8.86
N GLY A 388 17.19 8.78 -8.21
CA GLY A 388 18.57 8.48 -7.78
C GLY A 388 19.45 7.80 -8.83
N THR A 389 19.00 7.65 -10.08
CA THR A 389 19.88 7.17 -11.16
C THR A 389 20.94 8.23 -11.48
N PRO A 390 22.25 7.90 -11.39
CA PRO A 390 23.34 8.82 -11.71
C PRO A 390 23.36 9.27 -13.17
#